data_AF-A0A7G2IP45-F1
#
_entry.id   AF-A0A7G2IP45-F1
#
_cell.length_a   1.000
_cell.length_b   1.000
_cell.length_c   1.000
_cell.angle_alpha   90.00
_cell.angle_beta   90.00
_cell.angle_gamma   90.00
#
_symmetry.space_group_name_H-M   'P 1'
#
loop_
_entity.id
_entity.type
_entity.pdbx_description
1 polymer ?
#
loop_
_entity_poly.entity_id
_entity_poly.type
_entity_poly.pdbx_seq_one_letter_code
_entity_poly.pdbx_strand_id
1 'polypeptide(L)'
;MTNLPKFSAALLHPRYWLTWLGIGILWLIVQLPYPILFKLGCALGRLALRLMKRRAKIVSRNLELCFPQMSEQERQQMVVKNFESVGMGVMETGMAWFWSDKRISRWTEVIGMEHIRDVQAQKRGILLVGLHFLTLELGARQFGLQEPGIGVYRPNDNPLLDWLQTWGRMRSNKSMLDRKDLKGMIKALKKGEVVWYAPDHDYGPRASVFVPLFCR
;
A
#
# COMPACT_ATOMS: atom_id res chain seq x y z
N MET A 1 3.81 -17.16 -14.75
CA MET A 1 3.19 -15.83 -14.61
C MET A 1 1.95 -16.06 -13.76
N THR A 2 1.78 -15.29 -12.69
CA THR A 2 0.63 -15.44 -11.79
C THR A 2 -0.66 -15.17 -12.54
N ASN A 3 -1.67 -16.02 -12.38
CA ASN A 3 -3.00 -15.79 -12.94
C ASN A 3 -3.68 -14.68 -12.13
N LEU A 4 -3.71 -13.47 -12.69
CA LEU A 4 -4.37 -12.34 -12.07
C LEU A 4 -5.90 -12.50 -12.14
N PRO A 5 -6.63 -12.08 -11.09
CA PRO A 5 -8.09 -12.15 -11.08
C PRO A 5 -8.69 -11.35 -12.23
N LYS A 6 -9.68 -11.94 -12.91
CA LYS A 6 -10.47 -11.30 -13.95
C LYS A 6 -11.89 -11.07 -13.45
N PHE A 7 -12.53 -10.03 -13.97
CA PHE A 7 -13.94 -9.82 -13.69
C PHE A 7 -14.75 -11.03 -14.17
N SER A 8 -15.71 -11.47 -13.37
CA SER A 8 -16.66 -12.51 -13.76
C SER A 8 -18.03 -12.17 -13.19
N ALA A 9 -19.11 -12.65 -13.82
CA ALA A 9 -20.47 -12.43 -13.34
C ALA A 9 -20.70 -12.97 -11.92
N ALA A 10 -19.89 -13.94 -11.46
CA ALA A 10 -19.92 -14.43 -10.09
C ALA A 10 -19.61 -13.33 -9.04
N LEU A 11 -18.90 -12.26 -9.43
CA LEU A 11 -18.63 -11.11 -8.56
C LEU A 11 -19.86 -10.22 -8.34
N LEU A 12 -20.94 -10.40 -9.11
CA LEU A 12 -22.22 -9.69 -8.93
C LEU A 12 -23.18 -10.40 -7.97
N HIS A 13 -22.79 -11.58 -7.46
CA HIS A 13 -23.61 -12.36 -6.54
C HIS A 13 -23.99 -11.54 -5.28
N PRO A 14 -25.21 -11.67 -4.72
CA PRO A 14 -25.69 -10.88 -3.58
C PRO A 14 -24.76 -10.81 -2.36
N ARG A 15 -23.97 -11.86 -2.13
CA ARG A 15 -22.93 -11.91 -1.10
C ARG A 15 -21.92 -10.74 -1.16
N TYR A 16 -21.75 -10.13 -2.34
CA TYR A 16 -20.83 -9.03 -2.57
C TYR A 16 -21.50 -7.65 -2.59
N TRP A 17 -22.82 -7.54 -2.45
CA TRP A 17 -23.52 -6.25 -2.57
C TRP A 17 -23.04 -5.21 -1.56
N LEU A 18 -22.78 -5.61 -0.31
CA LEU A 18 -22.21 -4.69 0.69
C LEU A 18 -20.79 -4.24 0.33
N THR A 19 -19.99 -5.13 -0.27
CA THR A 19 -18.65 -4.79 -0.75
C THR A 19 -18.74 -3.81 -1.92
N TRP A 20 -19.61 -4.07 -2.90
CA TRP A 20 -19.88 -3.15 -4.01
C TRP A 20 -20.39 -1.79 -3.55
N LEU A 21 -21.29 -1.77 -2.57
CA LEU A 21 -21.78 -0.53 -1.97
C LEU A 21 -20.64 0.26 -1.34
N GLY A 22 -19.77 -0.40 -0.57
CA GLY A 22 -18.58 0.23 0.01
C GLY A 22 -17.62 0.78 -1.04
N ILE A 23 -17.40 0.03 -2.13
CA ILE A 23 -16.59 0.47 -3.28
C ILE A 23 -17.22 1.71 -3.94
N GLY A 24 -18.53 1.70 -4.18
CA GLY A 24 -19.26 2.82 -4.77
C GLY A 24 -19.20 4.07 -3.91
N ILE A 25 -19.38 3.93 -2.59
CA ILE A 25 -19.24 5.04 -1.63
C ILE A 25 -17.81 5.59 -1.65
N LEU A 26 -16.79 4.72 -1.62
CA LEU A 26 -15.40 5.16 -1.69
C LEU A 26 -15.13 5.90 -3.01
N TRP A 27 -15.61 5.37 -4.13
CA TRP A 27 -15.47 6.02 -5.44
C TRP A 27 -16.10 7.42 -5.45
N LEU A 28 -17.31 7.58 -4.90
CA LEU A 28 -17.97 8.88 -4.77
C LEU A 28 -17.18 9.85 -3.90
N ILE A 29 -16.73 9.39 -2.72
CA ILE A 29 -15.96 10.20 -1.78
C ILE A 29 -14.68 10.71 -2.45
N VAL A 30 -13.90 9.83 -3.09
CA VAL A 30 -12.61 10.25 -3.67
C VAL A 30 -12.74 11.19 -4.86
N GLN A 31 -13.94 11.42 -5.41
CA GLN A 31 -14.11 12.48 -6.41
C GLN A 31 -13.93 13.88 -5.81
N LEU A 32 -14.17 14.07 -4.51
CA LEU A 32 -14.05 15.35 -3.82
C LEU A 32 -12.61 15.92 -3.85
N PRO A 33 -12.41 17.25 -3.83
CA PRO A 33 -11.09 17.88 -3.77
C PRO A 33 -10.20 17.35 -2.64
N TYR A 34 -8.88 17.26 -2.89
CA TYR A 34 -7.92 16.70 -1.93
C TYR A 34 -8.00 17.33 -0.52
N PRO A 35 -8.13 18.65 -0.33
CA PRO A 35 -8.25 19.21 1.02
C PRO A 35 -9.46 18.67 1.81
N ILE A 36 -10.54 18.29 1.11
CA ILE A 36 -11.71 17.67 1.73
C ILE A 36 -11.39 16.21 2.09
N LEU A 37 -10.77 15.46 1.17
CA LEU A 37 -10.32 14.08 1.44
C LEU A 37 -9.38 14.02 2.64
N PHE A 38 -8.45 14.99 2.74
CA PHE A 38 -7.53 15.10 3.86
C PHE A 38 -8.26 15.23 5.20
N LYS A 39 -9.24 16.13 5.27
CA LYS A 39 -10.06 16.32 6.47
C LYS A 39 -10.89 15.08 6.79
N LEU A 40 -11.51 14.46 5.78
CA LEU A 40 -12.31 13.25 5.95
C LEU A 40 -11.45 12.06 6.42
N GLY A 41 -10.25 11.88 5.85
CA GLY A 41 -9.31 10.84 6.24
C GLY A 41 -8.83 11.02 7.67
N CYS A 42 -8.44 12.25 8.06
CA CYS A 42 -8.07 12.55 9.45
C CYS A 42 -9.24 12.30 10.42
N ALA A 43 -10.46 12.73 10.07
CA ALA A 43 -11.64 12.51 10.88
C ALA A 43 -11.96 11.01 11.03
N LEU A 44 -11.88 10.24 9.94
CA LEU A 44 -12.04 8.79 9.93
C LEU A 44 -11.00 8.12 10.84
N GLY A 45 -9.74 8.55 10.77
CA GLY A 45 -8.66 8.08 11.62
C GLY A 45 -8.92 8.34 13.11
N ARG A 46 -9.32 9.57 13.46
CA ARG A 46 -9.67 9.94 14.84
C ARG A 46 -10.89 9.19 15.37
N LEU A 47 -11.86 8.89 14.51
CA LEU A 47 -12.98 8.01 14.86
C LEU A 47 -12.50 6.58 15.12
N ALA A 48 -11.67 6.03 14.23
CA ALA A 48 -11.09 4.71 14.37
C ALA A 48 -10.26 4.59 15.66
N LEU A 49 -9.53 5.64 16.06
CA LEU A 49 -8.79 5.66 17.34
C LEU A 49 -9.71 5.42 18.54
N ARG A 50 -10.92 6.00 18.53
CA ARG A 50 -11.90 5.84 19.63
C ARG A 50 -12.51 4.43 19.64
N LEU A 51 -12.74 3.84 18.47
CA LEU A 51 -13.41 2.54 18.34
C LEU A 51 -12.44 1.36 18.46
N MET A 52 -11.22 1.48 17.95
CA MET A 52 -10.24 0.40 17.83
C MET A 52 -9.22 0.41 18.97
N LYS A 53 -9.69 0.38 20.23
CA LYS A 53 -8.85 0.49 21.44
C LYS A 53 -7.66 -0.50 21.47
N ARG A 54 -7.86 -1.73 20.96
CA ARG A 54 -6.77 -2.73 20.86
C ARG A 54 -5.65 -2.28 19.93
N ARG A 55 -5.99 -1.69 18.78
CA ARG A 55 -4.99 -1.17 17.82
C ARG A 55 -4.27 0.04 18.40
N ALA A 56 -4.99 0.92 19.11
CA ALA A 56 -4.39 2.06 19.80
C ALA A 56 -3.32 1.63 20.81
N LYS A 57 -3.61 0.59 21.62
CA LYS A 57 -2.64 0.00 22.56
C LYS A 57 -1.39 -0.54 21.86
N ILE A 58 -1.55 -1.21 20.70
CA ILE A 58 -0.41 -1.74 19.93
C ILE A 58 0.47 -0.59 19.42
N VAL A 59 -0.12 0.44 18.82
CA VAL A 59 0.64 1.60 18.33
C VAL A 59 1.37 2.27 19.49
N SER A 60 0.69 2.51 20.62
CA SER A 60 1.33 3.09 21.80
C SER A 60 2.53 2.28 22.28
N ARG A 61 2.40 0.94 22.35
CA ARG A 61 3.50 0.08 22.79
C ARG A 61 4.67 0.07 21.81
N ASN A 62 4.38 0.05 20.51
CA ASN A 62 5.43 0.13 19.49
C ASN A 62 6.20 1.45 19.57
N LEU A 63 5.49 2.57 19.78
CA LEU A 63 6.13 3.88 19.93
C LEU A 63 6.96 4.00 21.22
N GLU A 64 6.51 3.39 22.31
CA GLU A 64 7.30 3.32 23.55
C GLU A 64 8.61 2.56 23.35
N LEU A 65 8.56 1.43 22.62
CA LEU A 65 9.72 0.59 22.35
C LEU A 65 10.69 1.22 21.34
N CYS A 66 10.17 1.87 20.29
CA CYS A 66 11.00 2.47 19.23
C CYS A 66 11.53 3.86 19.60
N PHE A 67 10.84 4.58 20.49
CA PHE A 67 11.19 5.95 20.88
C PHE A 67 11.15 6.14 22.40
N PRO A 68 12.01 5.42 23.15
CA PRO A 68 12.06 5.50 24.61
C PRO A 68 12.36 6.91 25.13
N GLN A 69 13.12 7.70 24.36
CA GLN A 69 13.51 9.07 24.67
C GLN A 69 12.39 10.11 24.54
N MET A 70 11.29 9.79 23.84
CA MET A 70 10.16 10.72 23.73
C MET A 70 9.40 10.80 25.05
N SER A 71 8.80 11.94 25.35
CA SER A 71 7.84 12.05 26.45
C SER A 71 6.56 11.27 26.15
N GLU A 72 5.79 10.96 27.19
CA GLU A 72 4.48 10.34 27.02
C GLU A 72 3.54 11.21 26.16
N GLN A 73 3.56 12.52 26.36
CA GLN A 73 2.72 13.46 25.61
C GLN A 73 3.06 13.45 24.11
N GLU A 74 4.34 13.46 23.75
CA GLU A 74 4.76 13.39 22.34
C GLU A 74 4.37 12.05 21.70
N ARG A 75 4.51 10.93 22.44
CA ARG A 75 4.04 9.62 21.97
C ARG A 75 2.53 9.60 21.74
N GLN A 76 1.73 10.17 22.64
CA GLN A 76 0.27 10.25 22.46
C GLN A 76 -0.11 11.08 21.24
N GLN A 77 0.58 12.20 20.98
CA GLN A 77 0.38 12.98 19.76
C GLN A 77 0.71 12.15 18.50
N MET A 78 1.77 11.34 18.55
CA MET A 78 2.15 10.47 17.45
C MET A 78 1.15 9.32 17.23
N VAL A 79 0.53 8.78 18.29
CA VAL A 79 -0.59 7.84 18.16
C VAL A 79 -1.75 8.47 17.38
N VAL A 80 -2.12 9.71 17.71
CA VAL A 80 -3.20 10.43 16.98
C VAL A 80 -2.83 10.60 15.51
N LYS A 81 -1.62 11.09 15.21
CA LYS A 81 -1.15 11.28 13.82
C LYS A 81 -1.07 9.96 13.04
N ASN A 82 -0.68 8.86 13.71
CA ASN A 82 -0.67 7.54 13.10
C ASN A 82 -2.08 7.11 12.69
N PHE A 83 -3.07 7.29 13.57
CA PHE A 83 -4.46 6.98 13.24
C PHE A 83 -5.05 7.89 12.16
N GLU A 84 -4.73 9.19 12.15
CA GLU A 84 -5.08 10.08 11.04
C GLU A 84 -4.51 9.55 9.71
N SER A 85 -3.26 9.10 9.73
CA SER A 85 -2.61 8.48 8.57
C SER A 85 -3.29 7.16 8.16
N VAL A 86 -3.82 6.38 9.11
CA VAL A 86 -4.61 5.17 8.80
C VAL A 86 -5.90 5.53 8.06
N GLY A 87 -6.61 6.56 8.53
CA GLY A 87 -7.80 7.05 7.84
C GLY A 87 -7.48 7.65 6.47
N MET A 88 -6.34 8.34 6.34
CA MET A 88 -5.81 8.76 5.04
C MET A 88 -5.47 7.59 4.13
N GLY A 89 -4.91 6.50 4.63
CA GLY A 89 -4.62 5.30 3.83
C GLY A 89 -5.86 4.74 3.12
N VAL A 90 -7.05 4.85 3.72
CA VAL A 90 -8.32 4.47 3.06
C VAL A 90 -8.62 5.41 1.88
N MET A 91 -8.50 6.72 2.10
CA MET A 91 -8.71 7.73 1.05
C MET A 91 -7.68 7.56 -0.08
N GLU A 92 -6.41 7.38 0.26
CA GLU A 92 -5.28 7.20 -0.64
C GLU A 92 -5.40 5.92 -1.46
N THR A 93 -5.95 4.84 -0.88
CA THR A 93 -6.30 3.62 -1.62
C THR A 93 -7.34 3.91 -2.69
N GLY A 94 -8.42 4.61 -2.35
CA GLY A 94 -9.43 5.04 -3.32
C GLY A 94 -8.85 5.99 -4.38
N MET A 95 -8.00 6.93 -3.99
CA MET A 95 -7.29 7.83 -4.91
C MET A 95 -6.45 7.03 -5.90
N ALA A 96 -5.61 6.11 -5.41
CA ALA A 96 -4.73 5.28 -6.23
C ALA A 96 -5.52 4.48 -7.28
N TRP A 97 -6.64 3.88 -6.88
CA TRP A 97 -7.44 3.04 -7.76
C TRP A 97 -8.32 3.83 -8.74
N PHE A 98 -8.86 4.99 -8.35
CA PHE A 98 -9.90 5.68 -9.12
C PHE A 98 -9.49 7.02 -9.74
N TRP A 99 -8.45 7.70 -9.25
CA TRP A 99 -8.04 8.97 -9.85
C TRP A 99 -7.35 8.80 -11.20
N SER A 100 -7.53 9.77 -12.09
CA SER A 100 -6.77 9.86 -13.33
C SER A 100 -5.29 10.17 -13.06
N ASP A 101 -4.43 9.81 -14.01
CA ASP A 101 -2.99 10.05 -13.95
C ASP A 101 -2.70 11.54 -13.74
N LYS A 102 -3.38 12.41 -14.48
CA LYS A 102 -3.29 13.88 -14.33
C LYS A 102 -3.55 14.34 -12.89
N ARG A 103 -4.52 13.73 -12.21
CA ARG A 103 -4.89 14.11 -10.85
C ARG A 103 -3.87 13.59 -9.84
N ILE A 104 -3.35 12.38 -10.03
CA ILE A 104 -2.27 11.83 -9.21
C ILE A 104 -1.01 12.70 -9.34
N SER A 105 -0.57 12.99 -10.57
CA SER A 105 0.64 13.80 -10.81
C SER A 105 0.53 15.24 -10.29
N ARG A 106 -0.68 15.79 -10.16
CA ARG A 106 -0.89 17.12 -9.57
C ARG A 106 -0.55 17.18 -8.07
N TRP A 107 -0.73 16.07 -7.36
CA TRP A 107 -0.63 16.01 -5.89
C TRP A 107 0.62 15.25 -5.41
N THR A 108 1.54 14.92 -6.31
CA THR A 108 2.70 14.10 -6.01
C THR A 108 3.95 14.66 -6.67
N GLU A 109 5.08 14.44 -5.99
CA GLU A 109 6.42 14.74 -6.49
C GLU A 109 7.28 13.50 -6.27
N VAL A 110 8.21 13.25 -7.20
CA VAL A 110 9.12 12.09 -7.14
C VAL A 110 10.54 12.60 -7.16
N ILE A 111 11.32 12.19 -6.17
CA ILE A 111 12.72 12.56 -5.98
C ILE A 111 13.56 11.27 -6.05
N GLY A 112 14.73 11.33 -6.68
CA GLY A 112 15.65 10.18 -6.78
C GLY A 112 15.30 9.18 -7.88
N MET A 113 14.46 9.58 -8.85
CA MET A 113 14.04 8.70 -9.95
C MET A 113 15.18 8.39 -10.92
N GLU A 114 16.18 9.27 -10.99
CA GLU A 114 17.43 9.12 -11.72
C GLU A 114 18.18 7.83 -11.34
N HIS A 115 18.20 7.46 -10.06
CA HIS A 115 18.90 6.24 -9.61
C HIS A 115 18.31 4.96 -10.21
N ILE A 116 16.99 4.93 -10.41
CA ILE A 116 16.32 3.79 -11.04
C ILE A 116 16.60 3.77 -12.54
N ARG A 117 16.53 4.93 -13.21
CA ARG A 117 16.80 5.06 -14.64
C ARG A 117 18.22 4.67 -15.00
N ASP A 118 19.20 5.06 -14.17
CA ASP A 118 20.62 4.73 -14.37
C ASP A 118 20.88 3.21 -14.31
N VAL A 119 20.23 2.52 -13.37
CA VAL A 119 20.36 1.05 -13.24
C VAL A 119 19.61 0.34 -14.37
N GLN A 120 18.45 0.84 -14.78
CA GLN A 120 17.72 0.29 -15.91
C GLN A 120 18.43 0.48 -17.25
N ALA A 121 19.15 1.60 -17.45
CA ALA A 121 19.97 1.82 -18.63
C ALA A 121 21.05 0.73 -18.79
N GLN A 122 21.51 0.15 -17.68
CA GLN A 122 22.44 -0.99 -17.65
C GLN A 122 21.75 -2.35 -17.89
N LYS A 123 20.43 -2.36 -18.15
CA LYS A 123 19.59 -3.57 -18.30
C LYS A 123 19.65 -4.51 -17.09
N ARG A 124 19.86 -3.95 -15.90
CA ARG A 124 19.91 -4.69 -14.64
C ARG A 124 18.56 -4.62 -13.93
N GLY A 125 18.13 -5.75 -13.38
CA GLY A 125 16.90 -5.78 -12.58
C GLY A 125 17.08 -5.03 -11.28
N ILE A 126 15.98 -4.45 -10.79
CA ILE A 126 15.96 -3.66 -9.56
C ILE A 126 15.05 -4.35 -8.56
N LEU A 127 15.60 -4.74 -7.42
CA LEU A 127 14.80 -5.11 -6.26
C LEU A 127 14.47 -3.83 -5.48
N LEU A 128 13.28 -3.29 -5.72
CA LEU A 128 12.82 -2.10 -5.04
C LEU A 128 12.28 -2.48 -3.66
N VAL A 129 13.09 -2.23 -2.63
CA VAL A 129 12.74 -2.55 -1.24
C VAL A 129 11.87 -1.44 -0.67
N GLY A 130 10.60 -1.78 -0.39
CA GLY A 130 9.65 -0.92 0.29
C GLY A 130 9.42 -1.36 1.75
N LEU A 131 8.60 -0.59 2.45
CA LEU A 131 8.08 -0.93 3.77
C LEU A 131 6.54 -0.86 3.70
N HIS A 132 5.84 -1.55 4.60
CA HIS A 132 4.40 -1.41 4.76
C HIS A 132 4.07 -0.10 5.51
N PHE A 133 4.27 1.05 4.84
CA PHE A 133 3.79 2.35 5.32
C PHE A 133 2.38 2.65 4.78
N LEU A 134 1.67 3.57 5.42
CA LEU A 134 0.22 3.74 5.23
C LEU A 134 -0.18 4.22 3.83
N THR A 135 0.68 4.98 3.16
CA THR A 135 0.47 5.55 1.82
C THR A 135 0.95 4.62 0.69
N LEU A 136 0.99 3.31 0.94
CA LEU A 136 1.55 2.31 0.03
C LEU A 136 0.91 2.30 -1.36
N GLU A 137 -0.43 2.27 -1.44
CA GLU A 137 -1.15 2.19 -2.73
C GLU A 137 -0.89 3.43 -3.59
N LEU A 138 -0.89 4.61 -2.97
CA LEU A 138 -0.63 5.87 -3.69
C LEU A 138 0.84 5.98 -4.11
N GLY A 139 1.76 5.54 -3.27
CA GLY A 139 3.19 5.47 -3.61
C GLY A 139 3.45 4.51 -4.78
N ALA A 140 2.87 3.32 -4.77
CA ALA A 140 2.97 2.36 -5.87
C ALA A 140 2.31 2.89 -7.15
N ARG A 141 1.20 3.62 -7.02
CA ARG A 141 0.54 4.29 -8.14
C ARG A 141 1.46 5.33 -8.77
N GLN A 142 2.03 6.22 -7.96
CA GLN A 142 2.91 7.29 -8.44
C GLN A 142 4.22 6.73 -9.02
N PHE A 143 4.83 5.74 -8.37
CA PHE A 143 6.03 5.08 -8.87
C PHE A 143 5.78 4.47 -10.26
N GLY A 144 4.69 3.72 -10.42
CA GLY A 144 4.38 3.08 -11.70
C GLY A 144 4.06 4.07 -12.82
N LEU A 145 3.61 5.31 -12.52
CA LEU A 145 3.48 6.35 -13.56
C LEU A 145 4.84 6.80 -14.11
N GLN A 146 5.92 6.62 -13.36
CA GLN A 146 7.29 6.94 -13.79
C GLN A 146 7.98 5.72 -14.39
N GLU A 147 7.95 4.59 -13.67
CA GLU A 147 8.57 3.34 -14.07
C GLU A 147 7.67 2.15 -13.69
N PRO A 148 6.88 1.62 -14.64
CA PRO A 148 5.99 0.50 -14.39
C PRO A 148 6.75 -0.73 -13.84
N GLY A 149 6.44 -1.12 -12.60
CA GLY A 149 7.08 -2.24 -11.93
C GLY A 149 6.24 -3.51 -11.89
N ILE A 150 6.80 -4.55 -11.26
CA ILE A 150 6.10 -5.78 -10.90
C ILE A 150 5.91 -5.80 -9.38
N GLY A 151 4.67 -5.77 -8.93
CA GLY A 151 4.33 -5.80 -7.50
C GLY A 151 4.26 -7.22 -6.96
N VAL A 152 4.86 -7.48 -5.80
CA VAL A 152 4.64 -8.74 -5.08
C VAL A 152 3.36 -8.64 -4.25
N TYR A 153 2.46 -9.62 -4.34
CA TYR A 153 1.20 -9.60 -3.61
C TYR A 153 0.74 -10.97 -3.08
N ARG A 154 -0.19 -10.94 -2.14
CA ARG A 154 -1.02 -12.07 -1.73
C ARG A 154 -2.45 -11.78 -2.18
N PRO A 155 -3.17 -12.73 -2.81
CA PRO A 155 -4.58 -12.56 -3.11
C PRO A 155 -5.40 -12.20 -1.87
N ASN A 156 -6.37 -11.29 -2.05
CA ASN A 156 -7.32 -10.94 -0.99
C ASN A 156 -8.30 -12.10 -0.77
N ASP A 157 -8.68 -12.35 0.49
CA ASP A 157 -9.62 -13.42 0.82
C ASP A 157 -11.04 -13.13 0.28
N ASN A 158 -11.37 -11.86 -0.01
CA ASN A 158 -12.56 -11.46 -0.75
C ASN A 158 -12.24 -11.32 -2.26
N PRO A 159 -12.76 -12.20 -3.14
CA PRO A 159 -12.45 -12.17 -4.58
C PRO A 159 -12.81 -10.87 -5.29
N LEU A 160 -13.85 -10.15 -4.84
CA LEU A 160 -14.20 -8.86 -5.42
C LEU A 160 -13.14 -7.80 -5.10
N LEU A 161 -12.66 -7.77 -3.85
CA LEU A 161 -11.57 -6.87 -3.46
C LEU A 161 -10.26 -7.27 -4.13
N ASP A 162 -9.99 -8.57 -4.29
CA ASP A 162 -8.81 -9.06 -5.00
C ASP A 162 -8.78 -8.56 -6.45
N TRP A 163 -9.91 -8.71 -7.15
CA TRP A 163 -10.07 -8.19 -8.50
C TRP A 163 -9.90 -6.66 -8.56
N LEU A 164 -10.57 -5.91 -7.68
CA LEU A 164 -10.52 -4.45 -7.70
C LEU A 164 -9.11 -3.91 -7.37
N GLN A 165 -8.46 -4.47 -6.34
CA GLN A 165 -7.09 -4.11 -5.98
C GLN A 165 -6.12 -4.40 -7.13
N THR A 166 -6.27 -5.57 -7.76
CA THR A 166 -5.48 -5.94 -8.94
C THR A 166 -5.71 -4.96 -10.07
N TRP A 167 -6.98 -4.68 -10.41
CA TRP A 167 -7.33 -3.72 -11.45
C TRP A 167 -6.72 -2.34 -11.17
N GLY A 168 -6.85 -1.82 -9.94
CA GLY A 168 -6.30 -0.53 -9.54
C GLY A 168 -4.78 -0.46 -9.66
N ARG A 169 -4.06 -1.48 -9.18
CA ARG A 169 -2.59 -1.56 -9.25
C ARG A 169 -2.07 -1.68 -10.69
N MET A 170 -2.79 -2.41 -11.54
CA MET A 170 -2.42 -2.62 -12.95
C MET A 170 -2.58 -1.38 -13.82
N ARG A 171 -3.20 -0.29 -13.31
CA ARG A 171 -3.32 0.97 -14.05
C ARG A 171 -1.97 1.67 -14.31
N SER A 172 -0.93 1.37 -13.54
CA SER A 172 0.43 1.94 -13.70
C SER A 172 1.53 0.91 -13.59
N ASN A 173 1.22 -0.36 -13.39
CA ASN A 173 2.23 -1.40 -13.17
C ASN A 173 2.13 -2.48 -14.24
N LYS A 174 3.26 -3.15 -14.51
CA LYS A 174 3.38 -4.15 -15.58
C LYS A 174 2.65 -5.44 -15.22
N SER A 175 2.76 -5.88 -13.97
CA SER A 175 2.19 -7.14 -13.51
C SER A 175 2.23 -7.25 -11.99
N MET A 176 1.71 -8.35 -11.47
CA MET A 176 1.91 -8.75 -10.08
C MET A 176 2.35 -10.21 -10.01
N LEU A 177 3.16 -10.52 -9.00
CA LEU A 177 3.63 -11.87 -8.70
C LEU A 177 3.13 -12.30 -7.33
N ASP A 178 2.69 -13.55 -7.24
CA ASP A 178 2.38 -14.15 -5.93
C ASP A 178 3.65 -14.14 -5.07
N ARG A 179 3.52 -13.76 -3.80
CA ARG A 179 4.64 -13.76 -2.84
C ARG A 179 5.37 -15.10 -2.70
N LYS A 180 4.73 -16.22 -3.06
CA LYS A 180 5.33 -17.56 -3.06
C LYS A 180 6.12 -17.86 -4.34
N ASP A 181 5.96 -17.08 -5.42
CA ASP A 181 6.62 -17.29 -6.71
C ASP A 181 8.03 -16.67 -6.76
N LEU A 182 8.94 -17.18 -5.91
CA LEU A 182 10.34 -16.72 -5.86
C LEU A 182 11.06 -16.91 -7.20
N LYS A 183 10.75 -17.99 -7.93
CA LYS A 183 11.32 -18.25 -9.26
C LYS A 183 10.88 -17.17 -10.26
N GLY A 184 9.62 -16.77 -10.21
CA GLY A 184 9.06 -15.68 -11.00
C GLY A 184 9.76 -14.36 -10.71
N MET A 185 9.99 -14.03 -9.43
CA MET A 185 10.71 -12.82 -9.02
C MET A 185 12.15 -12.79 -9.55
N ILE A 186 12.89 -13.88 -9.38
CA ILE A 186 14.27 -14.00 -9.89
C ILE A 186 14.28 -13.88 -11.42
N LYS A 187 13.32 -14.50 -12.11
CA LYS A 187 13.21 -14.40 -13.58
C LYS A 187 12.91 -12.98 -14.03
N ALA A 188 12.07 -12.24 -13.32
CA ALA A 188 11.80 -10.83 -13.59
C ALA A 188 13.06 -9.97 -13.41
N LEU A 189 13.78 -10.14 -12.30
CA LEU A 189 15.04 -9.42 -12.05
C LEU A 189 16.09 -9.72 -13.14
N LYS A 190 16.24 -10.98 -13.54
CA LYS A 190 17.16 -11.37 -14.63
C LYS A 190 16.78 -10.78 -15.99
N LYS A 191 15.54 -10.33 -16.17
CA LYS A 191 15.06 -9.66 -17.39
C LYS A 191 15.23 -8.13 -17.35
N GLY A 192 15.80 -7.58 -16.28
CA GLY A 192 15.92 -6.12 -16.13
C GLY A 192 14.68 -5.44 -15.55
N GLU A 193 13.71 -6.21 -15.02
CA GLU A 193 12.48 -5.65 -14.46
C GLU A 193 12.69 -5.06 -13.06
N VAL A 194 11.85 -4.10 -12.70
CA VAL A 194 11.71 -3.62 -11.32
C VAL A 194 10.73 -4.54 -10.59
N VAL A 195 11.18 -5.13 -9.48
CA VAL A 195 10.34 -5.94 -8.59
C VAL A 195 10.23 -5.23 -7.25
N TRP A 196 9.01 -4.85 -6.86
CA TRP A 196 8.74 -4.25 -5.56
C TRP A 196 8.53 -5.32 -4.49
N TYR A 197 9.30 -5.25 -3.41
CA TYR A 197 9.26 -6.22 -2.31
C TYR A 197 9.32 -5.51 -0.96
N ALA A 198 8.51 -5.97 0.01
CA ALA A 198 8.48 -5.42 1.36
C ALA A 198 8.87 -6.50 2.39
N PRO A 199 10.09 -6.41 2.97
CA PRO A 199 10.66 -7.42 3.88
C PRO A 199 10.33 -7.19 5.36
N ASP A 200 9.45 -6.26 5.70
CA ASP A 200 9.19 -5.79 7.07
C ASP A 200 8.09 -6.56 7.82
N HIS A 201 7.65 -7.69 7.29
CA HIS A 201 6.74 -8.61 7.96
C HIS A 201 7.44 -9.90 8.39
N ASP A 202 7.09 -10.38 9.58
CA ASP A 202 7.53 -11.68 10.08
C ASP A 202 6.71 -12.82 9.44
N TYR A 203 7.40 -13.71 8.72
CA TYR A 203 6.83 -14.92 8.13
C TYR A 203 7.15 -16.20 8.92
N GLY A 204 7.60 -16.03 10.16
CA GLY A 204 7.96 -17.08 11.09
C GLY A 204 9.43 -17.51 10.98
N PRO A 205 9.92 -18.32 11.94
CA PRO A 205 11.36 -18.58 12.12
C PRO A 205 12.08 -19.21 10.93
N ARG A 206 11.34 -19.87 10.03
CA ARG A 206 11.90 -20.52 8.84
C ARG A 206 12.03 -19.59 7.64
N ALA A 207 11.41 -18.42 7.69
CA ALA A 207 11.31 -17.47 6.58
C ALA A 207 11.67 -16.03 7.00
N SER A 208 12.20 -15.87 8.21
CA SER A 208 12.62 -14.59 8.79
C SER A 208 14.05 -14.70 9.29
N VAL A 209 14.81 -13.62 9.17
CA VAL A 209 16.12 -13.46 9.82
C VAL A 209 15.92 -12.58 11.03
N PHE A 210 16.42 -13.00 12.19
CA PHE A 210 16.41 -12.17 13.39
C PHE A 210 17.51 -11.11 13.26
N VAL A 211 17.09 -9.85 13.14
CA VAL A 211 17.98 -8.68 13.01
C VAL A 211 17.53 -7.59 13.96
N PRO A 212 18.47 -6.75 14.46
CA PRO A 212 18.10 -5.62 15.29
C PRO A 212 17.18 -4.62 14.56
N LEU A 213 16.05 -4.26 15.17
CA LEU A 213 15.10 -3.27 14.66
C LEU A 213 14.68 -2.30 15.77
N PHE A 214 15.07 -1.03 15.60
CA PHE A 214 14.80 0.14 16.46
C PHE A 214 15.26 0.08 17.92
N CYS A 215 15.33 -1.09 18.59
CA CYS A 215 15.84 -1.24 19.97
C CYS A 215 16.04 -2.72 20.42
N ARG A 216 15.84 -3.70 19.54
CA ARG A 216 16.05 -5.14 19.81
C ARG A 216 16.54 -5.86 18.59
#